data_AF-G3UIQ8-F1
#
_entry.id   AF-G3UIQ8-F1
#
_cell.length_a   1.000
_cell.length_b   1.000
_cell.length_c   1.000
_cell.angle_alpha   90.00
_cell.angle_beta   90.00
_cell.angle_gamma   90.00
#
_symmetry.space_group_name_H-M   'P 1'
#
loop_
_entity.id
_entity.type
_entity.pdbx_description
1 polymer ?
#
loop_
_entity_poly.entity_id
_entity_poly.type
_entity_poly.pdbx_seq_one_letter_code
_entity_poly.pdbx_strand_id
1 'polypeptide(L)'
;SLFLRIFTKDQNTEEENTEDQFLYDLLFMLFKKNKVEIASAITKTFPFFMGLRDRGFLSEQMYENFLDTCANLVPVERVVYNVLTELEKTFDLPLLEVLFSKVNMKAYPDLIEVYQSFQNENVSFTAVLCQHTSPNSD
;
A
#
# COMPACT_ATOMS: atom_id res chain seq x y z
N SER A 1 -2.08 -13.31 5.82
CA SER A 1 -0.92 -12.47 5.50
C SER A 1 -0.20 -12.03 6.77
N LEU A 2 1.09 -11.66 6.69
CA LEU A 2 1.85 -11.10 7.82
C LEU A 2 1.19 -9.81 8.34
N PHE A 3 0.48 -9.08 7.49
CA PHE A 3 -0.29 -7.89 7.85
C PHE A 3 -1.38 -8.20 8.88
N LEU A 4 -2.19 -9.24 8.72
CA LEU A 4 -3.24 -9.58 9.70
C LEU A 4 -2.67 -10.08 11.05
N ARG A 5 -1.51 -10.75 11.06
CA ARG A 5 -0.97 -11.38 12.28
C ARG A 5 -0.35 -10.41 13.28
N ILE A 6 0.01 -9.20 12.85
CA ILE A 6 0.44 -8.14 13.78
C ILE A 6 -0.78 -7.55 14.52
N PHE A 7 -2.00 -7.68 13.98
CA PHE A 7 -3.19 -6.94 14.43
C PHE A 7 -4.22 -7.78 15.22
N THR A 8 -4.07 -9.11 15.36
CA THR A 8 -5.05 -9.94 16.09
C THR A 8 -4.62 -10.34 17.49
N LYS A 9 -4.03 -9.44 18.28
CA LYS A 9 -3.82 -9.72 19.70
C LYS A 9 -4.65 -8.79 20.59
N ASP A 10 -5.86 -9.30 20.85
CA ASP A 10 -6.78 -9.07 21.98
C ASP A 10 -7.97 -8.09 21.82
N GLN A 11 -9.11 -8.68 21.40
CA GLN A 11 -10.53 -8.55 21.82
C GLN A 11 -11.09 -7.21 22.35
N ASN A 12 -12.07 -6.60 21.64
CA ASN A 12 -13.49 -6.51 22.06
C ASN A 12 -14.36 -5.66 21.10
N THR A 13 -15.60 -6.12 20.89
CA THR A 13 -16.50 -5.73 19.80
C THR A 13 -17.33 -4.47 20.13
N GLU A 14 -16.97 -3.34 19.51
CA GLU A 14 -17.80 -2.19 19.07
C GLU A 14 -16.87 -1.01 18.66
N GLU A 15 -15.71 -0.89 19.33
CA GLU A 15 -14.62 0.05 18.99
C GLU A 15 -13.79 -0.40 17.76
N GLU A 16 -13.69 -1.73 17.54
CA GLU A 16 -12.98 -2.37 16.41
C GLU A 16 -13.39 -1.82 15.03
N ASN A 17 -14.68 -1.50 14.81
CA ASN A 17 -15.16 -1.00 13.51
C ASN A 17 -14.66 0.42 13.19
N THR A 18 -14.41 1.23 14.23
CA THR A 18 -13.95 2.62 14.06
C THR A 18 -12.45 2.67 13.87
N GLU A 19 -11.72 1.81 14.58
CA GLU A 19 -10.26 1.68 14.45
C GLU A 19 -9.86 1.09 13.09
N ASP A 20 -10.55 0.05 12.61
CA ASP A 20 -10.29 -0.54 11.29
C ASP A 20 -10.56 0.46 10.16
N GLN A 21 -11.66 1.23 10.25
CA GLN A 21 -11.97 2.28 9.27
C GLN A 21 -10.92 3.39 9.31
N PHE A 22 -10.49 3.81 10.50
CA PHE A 22 -9.46 4.83 10.65
C PHE A 22 -8.10 4.38 10.09
N LEU A 23 -7.70 3.13 10.37
CA LEU A 23 -6.49 2.53 9.81
C LEU A 23 -6.56 2.45 8.29
N TYR A 24 -7.70 2.07 7.73
CA TYR A 24 -7.93 2.09 6.30
C TYR A 24 -7.74 3.49 5.71
N ASP A 25 -8.34 4.51 6.31
CA ASP A 25 -8.24 5.90 5.86
C ASP A 25 -6.80 6.43 5.93
N LEU A 26 -6.08 6.11 7.00
CA LEU A 26 -4.67 6.46 7.17
C LEU A 26 -3.79 5.82 6.09
N LEU A 27 -3.95 4.51 5.86
CA LEU A 27 -3.19 3.76 4.85
C LEU A 27 -3.51 4.24 3.44
N PHE A 28 -4.78 4.59 3.17
CA PHE A 28 -5.19 5.17 1.90
C PHE A 28 -4.58 6.56 1.70
N MET A 29 -4.57 7.42 2.73
CA MET A 29 -3.92 8.73 2.69
C MET A 29 -2.42 8.61 2.41
N LEU A 30 -1.74 7.70 3.11
CA LEU A 30 -0.33 7.39 2.91
C LEU A 30 -0.03 6.90 1.49
N PHE A 31 -0.86 6.00 0.96
CA PHE A 31 -0.76 5.54 -0.43
C PHE A 31 -0.83 6.71 -1.41
N LYS A 32 -1.81 7.60 -1.24
CA LYS A 32 -1.99 8.78 -2.09
C LYS A 32 -0.79 9.73 -2.03
N LYS A 33 -0.31 10.01 -0.82
CA LYS A 33 0.80 10.92 -0.55
C LYS A 33 2.10 10.42 -1.18
N ASN A 34 2.33 9.11 -1.20
CA ASN A 34 3.59 8.50 -1.64
C ASN A 34 3.57 7.97 -3.09
N LYS A 35 2.52 8.23 -3.90
CA LYS A 35 2.44 7.65 -5.25
C LYS A 35 3.65 7.99 -6.13
N VAL A 36 4.21 9.19 -5.99
CA VAL A 36 5.38 9.63 -6.78
C VAL A 36 6.62 8.84 -6.37
N GLU A 37 6.83 8.68 -5.08
CA GLU A 37 7.94 7.96 -4.46
C GLU A 37 7.86 6.46 -4.80
N ILE A 38 6.65 5.87 -4.70
CA ILE A 38 6.39 4.50 -5.12
C ILE A 38 6.71 4.32 -6.62
N ALA A 39 6.20 5.23 -7.45
CA ALA A 39 6.42 5.17 -8.89
C ALA A 39 7.91 5.29 -9.26
N SER A 40 8.62 6.19 -8.60
CA SER A 40 10.06 6.40 -8.82
C SER A 40 10.89 5.18 -8.39
N ALA A 41 10.47 4.45 -7.36
CA ALA A 41 11.18 3.25 -6.91
C ALA A 41 10.99 2.05 -7.85
N ILE A 42 9.85 1.95 -8.54
CA ILE A 42 9.52 0.82 -9.43
C ILE A 42 10.00 1.14 -10.85
N THR A 43 11.26 0.81 -11.12
CA THR A 43 11.94 1.12 -12.39
C THR A 43 11.83 0.02 -13.46
N LYS A 44 11.16 -1.10 -13.14
CA LYS A 44 10.96 -2.24 -14.05
C LYS A 44 9.54 -2.80 -13.90
N THR A 45 8.97 -3.30 -14.99
CA THR A 45 7.59 -3.82 -15.01
C THR A 45 7.43 -5.11 -14.19
N PHE A 46 8.37 -6.04 -14.29
CA PHE A 46 8.45 -7.24 -13.45
C PHE A 46 9.33 -6.98 -12.22
N PRO A 47 8.94 -7.45 -11.02
CA PRO A 47 7.77 -8.27 -10.68
C PRO A 47 6.43 -7.54 -10.48
N PHE A 48 6.41 -6.20 -10.37
CA PHE A 48 5.23 -5.47 -9.87
C PHE A 48 3.95 -5.71 -10.67
N PHE A 49 3.96 -5.51 -11.99
CA PHE A 49 2.75 -5.65 -12.81
C PHE A 49 2.21 -7.07 -12.85
N MET A 50 3.11 -8.06 -12.89
CA MET A 50 2.70 -9.48 -12.84
C MET A 50 2.07 -9.81 -11.50
N GLY A 51 2.63 -9.31 -10.39
CA GLY A 51 2.05 -9.49 -9.07
C GLY A 51 0.66 -8.88 -8.91
N LEU A 52 0.40 -7.72 -9.55
CA LEU A 52 -0.94 -7.11 -9.57
C LEU A 52 -1.93 -7.95 -10.38
N ARG A 53 -1.54 -8.40 -11.57
CA ARG A 53 -2.36 -9.26 -12.44
C ARG A 53 -2.71 -10.58 -11.77
N ASP A 54 -1.72 -11.30 -11.24
CA ASP A 54 -1.91 -12.62 -10.63
C ASP A 54 -2.83 -12.58 -9.40
N ARG A 55 -3.01 -11.40 -8.79
CA ARG A 55 -3.93 -11.17 -7.67
C ARG A 55 -5.23 -10.45 -8.05
N GLY A 56 -5.47 -10.25 -9.34
CA GLY A 56 -6.73 -9.69 -9.85
C GLY A 56 -6.88 -8.18 -9.73
N PHE A 57 -5.81 -7.44 -9.38
CA PHE A 57 -5.82 -5.96 -9.37
C PHE A 57 -5.77 -5.38 -10.78
N LEU A 58 -5.16 -6.11 -11.71
CA LEU A 58 -5.18 -5.79 -13.14
C LEU A 58 -5.90 -6.91 -13.88
N SER A 59 -6.83 -6.53 -14.75
CA SER A 59 -7.30 -7.45 -15.79
C SER A 59 -6.18 -7.74 -16.78
N GLU A 60 -6.26 -8.86 -17.51
CA GLU A 60 -5.32 -9.16 -18.60
C GLU A 60 -5.22 -8.00 -19.60
N GLN A 61 -6.35 -7.39 -19.97
CA GLN A 61 -6.36 -6.27 -20.89
C GLN A 61 -5.61 -5.05 -20.35
N MET A 62 -5.81 -4.71 -19.06
CA MET A 62 -5.08 -3.60 -18.44
C MET A 62 -3.58 -3.89 -18.35
N TYR A 63 -3.23 -5.12 -17.94
CA TYR A 63 -1.85 -5.57 -17.84
C TYR A 63 -1.10 -5.43 -19.18
N GLU A 64 -1.65 -5.97 -20.26
CA GLU A 64 -1.05 -5.87 -21.60
C GLU A 64 -0.94 -4.42 -22.07
N ASN A 65 -1.99 -3.60 -21.88
CA ASN A 65 -1.96 -2.19 -22.25
C ASN A 65 -0.85 -1.40 -21.52
N PHE A 66 -0.61 -1.68 -20.24
CA PHE A 66 0.48 -1.04 -19.50
C PHE A 66 1.86 -1.52 -19.96
N LEU A 67 2.02 -2.80 -20.31
CA LEU A 67 3.27 -3.30 -20.89
C LEU A 67 3.55 -2.68 -22.25
N ASP A 68 2.54 -2.60 -23.13
CA ASP A 68 2.65 -1.95 -24.43
C ASP A 68 3.00 -0.47 -24.30
N THR A 69 2.44 0.22 -23.30
CA THR A 69 2.78 1.63 -23.03
C THR A 69 4.26 1.78 -22.65
N CYS A 70 4.80 0.90 -21.80
CA CYS A 70 6.23 0.89 -21.49
C CYS A 70 7.09 0.60 -22.73
N ALA A 71 6.65 -0.29 -23.63
CA ALA A 71 7.37 -0.61 -24.85
C ALA A 71 7.46 0.58 -25.83
N ASN A 72 6.50 1.50 -25.77
CA ASN A 72 6.44 2.72 -26.58
C ASN A 72 7.29 3.89 -26.02
N LEU A 73 8.41 3.58 -25.34
CA LEU A 73 9.37 4.54 -24.78
C LEU A 73 8.79 5.50 -23.72
N VAL A 74 7.64 5.18 -23.15
CA VAL A 74 7.17 5.88 -21.94
C VAL A 74 7.98 5.34 -20.75
N PRO A 75 8.58 6.22 -19.92
CA PRO A 75 9.33 5.78 -18.75
C PRO A 75 8.47 4.92 -17.82
N VAL A 76 9.04 3.84 -17.29
CA VAL A 76 8.31 2.84 -16.49
C VAL A 76 7.68 3.49 -15.28
N GLU A 77 8.41 4.38 -14.59
CA GLU A 77 7.92 5.13 -13.44
C GLU A 77 6.65 5.93 -13.76
N ARG A 78 6.56 6.50 -14.96
CA ARG A 78 5.37 7.24 -15.39
C ARG A 78 4.18 6.30 -15.60
N VAL A 79 4.44 5.12 -16.16
CA VAL A 79 3.41 4.09 -16.32
C VAL A 79 2.97 3.55 -14.96
N VAL A 80 3.90 3.31 -14.03
CA VAL A 80 3.60 2.91 -12.66
C VAL A 80 2.73 3.95 -11.96
N TYR A 81 3.04 5.25 -12.08
CA TYR A 81 2.20 6.30 -11.50
C TYR A 81 0.75 6.25 -12.03
N ASN A 82 0.57 5.98 -13.32
CA ASN A 82 -0.75 5.80 -13.93
C ASN A 82 -1.46 4.56 -13.37
N VAL A 83 -0.75 3.43 -13.25
CA VAL A 83 -1.26 2.20 -12.62
C VAL A 83 -1.73 2.49 -11.19
N LEU A 84 -0.90 3.14 -10.37
CA LEU A 84 -1.25 3.51 -8.99
C LEU A 84 -2.47 4.44 -8.93
N THR A 85 -2.63 5.32 -9.91
CA THR A 85 -3.79 6.21 -10.02
C THR A 85 -5.07 5.48 -10.37
N GLU A 86 -5.00 4.43 -11.20
CA GLU A 86 -6.15 3.54 -11.43
C GLU A 86 -6.49 2.73 -10.18
N LEU A 87 -5.48 2.18 -9.51
CA LEU A 87 -5.66 1.39 -8.29
C LEU A 87 -6.16 2.21 -7.09
N GLU A 88 -5.89 3.52 -7.05
CA GLU A 88 -6.45 4.43 -6.03
C GLU A 88 -7.98 4.42 -6.03
N LYS A 89 -8.62 4.26 -7.20
CA LYS A 89 -10.10 4.32 -7.34
C LYS A 89 -10.78 3.14 -6.67
N THR A 90 -10.09 2.02 -6.57
CA THR A 90 -10.56 0.77 -5.97
C THR A 90 -9.54 0.29 -4.94
N PHE A 91 -8.99 1.23 -4.17
CA PHE A 91 -7.96 0.93 -3.19
C PHE A 91 -8.46 -0.14 -2.21
N ASP A 92 -7.58 -1.09 -1.90
CA ASP A 92 -7.87 -2.17 -0.98
C ASP A 92 -6.58 -2.58 -0.26
N LEU A 93 -6.67 -3.05 0.98
CA LEU A 93 -5.51 -3.38 1.81
C LEU A 93 -4.60 -4.47 1.19
N PRO A 94 -5.10 -5.52 0.52
CA PRO A 94 -4.25 -6.51 -0.15
C PRO A 94 -3.39 -5.90 -1.27
N LEU A 95 -3.70 -4.70 -1.78
CA LEU A 95 -2.82 -3.99 -2.71
C LEU A 95 -1.47 -3.67 -2.06
N LEU A 96 -1.49 -3.22 -0.80
CA LEU A 96 -0.27 -2.92 -0.06
C LEU A 96 0.58 -4.18 0.17
N GLU A 97 -0.07 -5.35 0.31
CA GLU A 97 0.63 -6.63 0.41
C GLU A 97 1.32 -7.02 -0.90
N VAL A 98 0.73 -6.70 -2.05
CA VAL A 98 1.40 -6.87 -3.34
C VAL A 98 2.56 -5.91 -3.43
N LEU A 99 2.30 -4.61 -3.22
CA LEU A 99 3.26 -3.53 -3.36
C LEU A 99 4.53 -3.80 -2.54
N PHE A 100 4.35 -4.05 -1.24
CA PHE A 100 5.44 -4.30 -0.28
C PHE A 100 5.76 -5.78 -0.10
N SER A 101 5.41 -6.63 -1.08
CA SER A 101 5.76 -8.04 -1.05
C SER A 101 7.28 -8.22 -0.98
N LYS A 102 7.73 -9.33 -0.38
CA LYS A 102 9.18 -9.67 -0.33
C LYS A 102 9.83 -9.69 -1.72
N VAL A 103 9.07 -10.09 -2.74
CA VAL A 103 9.53 -10.16 -4.13
C VAL A 103 9.75 -8.75 -4.67
N ASN A 104 8.79 -7.84 -4.49
CA ASN A 104 8.92 -6.44 -4.91
C ASN A 104 10.02 -5.72 -4.12
N MET A 105 10.08 -5.87 -2.79
CA MET A 105 11.11 -5.24 -1.96
C MET A 105 12.53 -5.67 -2.33
N LYS A 106 12.71 -6.90 -2.80
CA LYS A 106 14.00 -7.38 -3.30
C LYS A 106 14.33 -6.81 -4.69
N ALA A 107 13.32 -6.64 -5.54
CA ALA A 107 13.50 -6.11 -6.89
C ALA A 107 13.66 -4.58 -6.93
N TYR A 108 13.04 -3.89 -5.98
CA TYR A 108 12.95 -2.44 -5.87
C TYR A 108 13.32 -2.02 -4.43
N PRO A 109 14.61 -1.99 -4.08
CA PRO A 109 15.04 -1.68 -2.71
C PRO A 109 14.62 -0.28 -2.25
N ASP A 110 14.43 0.67 -3.16
CA ASP A 110 13.98 2.03 -2.84
C ASP A 110 12.54 2.06 -2.31
N LEU A 111 11.74 0.99 -2.51
CA LEU A 111 10.42 0.86 -1.86
C LEU A 111 10.53 0.67 -0.33
N ILE A 112 11.70 0.30 0.19
CA ILE A 112 11.89 0.08 1.62
C ILE A 112 11.71 1.39 2.39
N GLU A 113 12.23 2.51 1.86
CA GLU A 113 12.08 3.83 2.49
C GLU A 113 10.59 4.24 2.53
N VAL A 114 9.86 3.99 1.45
CA VAL A 114 8.42 4.24 1.41
C VAL A 114 7.69 3.35 2.43
N TYR A 115 8.02 2.07 2.53
CA TYR A 115 7.39 1.20 3.53
C TYR A 115 7.68 1.62 4.97
N GLN A 116 8.87 2.17 5.24
CA GLN A 116 9.19 2.74 6.55
C GLN A 116 8.30 3.96 6.86
N SER A 117 7.91 4.76 5.87
CA SER A 117 6.98 5.88 6.10
C SER A 117 5.61 5.37 6.58
N PHE A 118 5.14 4.25 6.03
CA PHE A 118 3.90 3.61 6.47
C PHE A 118 4.01 3.07 7.90
N GLN A 119 5.15 2.50 8.29
CA GLN A 119 5.37 2.04 9.66
C GLN A 119 5.48 3.20 10.65
N ASN A 120 6.27 4.23 10.32
CA ASN A 120 6.55 5.34 11.23
C ASN A 120 5.31 6.21 11.48
N GLU A 121 4.55 6.53 10.43
CA GLU A 121 3.29 7.25 10.60
C GLU A 121 2.31 6.37 11.42
N ASN A 122 2.20 5.06 11.15
CA ASN A 122 1.32 4.18 11.93
C ASN A 122 1.71 4.10 13.42
N VAL A 123 3.01 3.97 13.76
CA VAL A 123 3.51 3.98 15.15
C VAL A 123 3.29 5.34 15.82
N SER A 124 3.52 6.45 15.11
CA SER A 124 3.24 7.78 15.64
C SER A 124 1.74 8.00 15.89
N PHE A 125 0.88 7.49 15.01
CA PHE A 125 -0.57 7.64 15.13
C PHE A 125 -1.16 6.76 16.23
N THR A 126 -0.73 5.50 16.35
CA THR A 126 -1.11 4.62 17.48
C THR A 126 -0.70 5.23 18.82
N ALA A 127 0.49 5.81 18.93
CA ALA A 127 0.93 6.49 20.14
C ALA A 127 0.06 7.71 20.52
N VAL A 128 -0.43 8.48 19.53
CA VAL A 128 -1.34 9.61 19.77
C VAL A 128 -2.72 9.13 20.22
N LEU A 129 -3.28 8.09 19.61
CA LEU A 129 -4.57 7.53 20.03
C LEU A 129 -4.53 7.03 21.48
N CYS A 130 -3.47 6.32 21.89
CA CYS A 130 -3.29 5.88 23.27
C CYS A 130 -3.23 7.02 24.30
N GLN A 131 -2.81 8.23 23.90
CA GLN A 131 -2.79 9.40 24.78
C GLN A 131 -4.18 10.03 24.97
N HIS A 132 -5.09 9.84 24.01
CA HIS A 132 -6.44 10.39 24.04
C HIS A 132 -7.51 9.42 24.57
N THR A 133 -7.22 8.12 24.62
CA THR A 133 -8.14 7.10 25.15
C THR A 133 -7.88 6.71 26.60
N SER A 134 -6.94 7.36 27.30
CA SER A 134 -6.75 7.12 28.73
C SER A 134 -8.04 7.54 29.47
N PRO A 135 -8.79 6.60 30.08
CA PRO A 135 -9.95 6.98 30.87
C PRO A 135 -9.42 7.79 32.04
N ASN A 136 -9.98 8.98 32.27
CA ASN A 136 -9.81 9.67 33.54
C ASN A 136 -10.24 8.69 34.63
N SER A 137 -9.27 8.20 35.40
CA SER A 137 -9.52 7.44 36.61
C SER A 137 -9.89 8.43 37.71
N ASP A 138 -11.18 8.68 37.85
CA ASP A 138 -11.81 9.17 39.09
C ASP A 138 -12.45 7.99 39.84
#